data_AF-A0A9W6FK42-F1
#
_entry.id   AF-A0A9W6FK42-F1
#
_cell.length_a   1.000
_cell.length_b   1.000
_cell.length_c   1.000
_cell.angle_alpha   90.00
_cell.angle_beta   90.00
_cell.angle_gamma   90.00
#
_symmetry.space_group_name_H-M   'P 1'
#
loop_
_entity.id
_entity.type
_entity.pdbx_description
1 polymer ?
#
loop_
_entity_poly.entity_id
_entity_poly.type
_entity_poly.pdbx_seq_one_letter_code
_entity_poly.pdbx_strand_id
1 'polypeptide(L)'
;MTKADYIPELSEVRMERRAPEAPYQLENEDHVYVHGCLRQVEAAFGLDAFPGVPFDAISGRALIQRFIVWWRTLEPETPQQAEAHAQLPGAIRLLDTVSAFLEEQAGRG
;
A
#
# COMPACT_ATOMS: atom_id res chain seq x y z
N MET A 1 10.54 7.96 -13.58
CA MET A 1 9.47 8.25 -14.58
C MET A 1 8.25 7.36 -14.32
N THR A 2 6.99 7.74 -14.63
CA THR A 2 5.81 6.86 -14.45
C THR A 2 5.38 6.20 -15.76
N LYS A 3 5.19 4.87 -15.77
CA LYS A 3 4.66 4.15 -16.93
C LYS A 3 3.19 4.53 -17.19
N ALA A 4 2.90 5.07 -18.39
CA ALA A 4 1.60 5.69 -18.71
C ALA A 4 0.44 4.70 -18.92
N ASP A 5 0.68 3.39 -19.04
CA ASP A 5 -0.32 2.39 -19.43
C ASP A 5 -0.44 1.23 -18.43
N TYR A 6 -0.67 1.54 -17.15
CA TYR A 6 -0.98 0.50 -16.16
C TYR A 6 -2.46 0.12 -16.20
N ILE A 7 -2.74 -1.12 -16.58
CA ILE A 7 -4.04 -1.77 -16.43
C ILE A 7 -3.95 -2.71 -15.23
N PRO A 8 -4.83 -2.59 -14.22
CA PRO A 8 -4.77 -3.41 -13.02
C PRO A 8 -5.09 -4.88 -13.33
N GLU A 9 -4.31 -5.78 -12.72
CA GLU A 9 -4.57 -7.20 -12.75
C GLU A 9 -5.81 -7.54 -11.91
N LEU A 10 -6.51 -8.62 -12.26
CA LEU A 10 -7.71 -9.03 -11.52
C LEU A 10 -7.42 -9.30 -10.03
N SER A 11 -6.24 -9.79 -9.70
CA SER A 11 -5.81 -9.98 -8.31
C SER A 11 -5.72 -8.66 -7.55
N GLU A 12 -5.22 -7.61 -8.18
CA GLU A 12 -5.06 -6.28 -7.58
C GLU A 12 -6.42 -5.62 -7.33
N VAL A 13 -7.33 -5.74 -8.30
CA VAL A 13 -8.72 -5.29 -8.15
C VAL A 13 -9.40 -6.02 -6.98
N ARG A 14 -9.13 -7.31 -6.78
CA ARG A 14 -9.67 -8.08 -5.66
C ARG A 14 -9.07 -7.64 -4.32
N MET A 15 -7.77 -7.40 -4.26
CA MET A 15 -7.08 -6.88 -3.07
C MET A 15 -7.67 -5.53 -2.64
N GLU A 16 -7.82 -4.58 -3.59
CA GLU A 16 -8.40 -3.26 -3.32
C GLU A 16 -9.84 -3.35 -2.81
N ARG A 17 -10.67 -4.21 -3.43
CA ARG A 17 -12.07 -4.38 -3.01
C ARG A 17 -12.22 -4.98 -1.62
N ARG A 18 -11.32 -5.91 -1.26
CA ARG A 18 -11.32 -6.56 0.05
C ARG A 18 -10.86 -5.62 1.16
N ALA A 19 -9.97 -4.67 0.84
CA ALA A 19 -9.46 -3.73 1.82
C ALA A 19 -10.57 -2.85 2.43
N PRO A 20 -10.47 -2.54 3.73
CA PRO A 20 -11.48 -1.77 4.45
C PRO A 20 -11.55 -0.32 3.97
N GLU A 21 -12.76 0.25 4.00
CA GLU A 21 -13.00 1.68 3.77
C GLU A 21 -12.57 2.53 4.98
N ALA A 22 -12.38 1.91 6.14
CA ALA A 22 -11.79 2.52 7.32
C ALA A 22 -10.25 2.32 7.33
N PRO A 23 -9.50 3.08 8.14
CA PRO A 23 -8.10 2.79 8.39
C PRO A 23 -7.87 1.37 8.92
N TYR A 24 -6.74 0.76 8.55
CA TYR A 24 -6.37 -0.54 9.12
C TYR A 24 -6.10 -0.42 10.62
N GLN A 25 -6.60 -1.37 11.39
CA GLN A 25 -6.19 -1.58 12.78
C GLN A 25 -4.98 -2.51 12.79
N LEU A 26 -3.82 -1.99 12.38
CA LEU A 26 -2.57 -2.75 12.36
C LEU A 26 -2.00 -2.92 13.77
N GLU A 27 -1.40 -4.08 14.04
CA GLU A 27 -0.56 -4.27 15.21
C GLU A 27 0.71 -3.42 15.11
N ASN A 28 1.37 -3.14 16.24
CA ASN A 28 2.47 -2.17 16.30
C ASN A 28 3.61 -2.43 15.30
N GLU A 29 3.99 -3.69 15.08
CA GLU A 29 5.08 -4.04 14.15
C GLU A 29 4.66 -3.82 12.69
N ASP A 30 3.47 -4.28 12.33
CA ASP A 30 2.87 -4.09 11.00
C ASP A 30 2.66 -2.60 10.69
N HIS A 31 2.20 -1.84 11.69
CA HIS A 31 2.01 -0.39 11.60
C HIS A 31 3.31 0.32 11.25
N VAL A 32 4.38 0.05 12.04
CA VAL A 32 5.71 0.64 11.82
C VAL A 32 6.24 0.26 10.45
N TYR A 33 6.06 -0.99 10.04
CA TYR A 33 6.52 -1.48 8.73
C TYR A 33 5.81 -0.77 7.56
N VAL A 34 4.47 -0.73 7.57
CA VAL A 34 3.67 -0.14 6.49
C VAL A 34 3.88 1.38 6.43
N HIS A 35 3.89 2.05 7.59
CA HIS A 35 4.16 3.49 7.65
C HIS A 35 5.58 3.80 7.17
N GLY A 36 6.57 3.00 7.59
CA GLY A 36 7.95 3.11 7.15
C GLY A 36 8.09 2.93 5.63
N CYS A 37 7.38 1.95 5.05
CA CYS A 37 7.35 1.75 3.60
C CYS A 37 6.78 2.98 2.87
N LEU A 38 5.65 3.53 3.33
CA LEU A 38 5.05 4.75 2.77
C LEU A 38 6.05 5.91 2.76
N ARG A 39 6.65 6.22 3.92
CA ARG A 39 7.57 7.36 4.07
C ARG A 39 8.85 7.18 3.26
N GLN A 40 9.37 5.96 3.15
CA GLN A 40 10.58 5.66 2.37
C GLN A 40 10.34 5.87 0.87
N VAL A 41 9.21 5.40 0.33
CA VAL A 41 8.86 5.61 -1.08
C VAL A 41 8.62 7.10 -1.38
N GLU A 42 7.91 7.81 -0.50
CA GLU A 42 7.72 9.25 -0.63
C GLU A 42 9.05 10.01 -0.66
N ALA A 43 9.95 9.72 0.27
CA ALA A 43 11.25 10.37 0.33
C ALA A 43 12.14 10.04 -0.88
N ALA A 44 12.17 8.77 -1.32
CA ALA A 44 13.04 8.33 -2.41
C ALA A 44 12.59 8.85 -3.79
N PHE A 45 11.28 9.02 -3.98
CA PHE A 45 10.70 9.47 -5.25
C PHE A 45 10.23 10.92 -5.24
N GLY A 46 10.34 11.64 -4.12
CA GLY A 46 9.88 13.02 -3.98
C GLY A 46 8.37 13.17 -4.12
N LEU A 47 7.62 12.22 -3.55
CA LEU A 47 6.16 12.14 -3.65
C LEU A 47 5.51 12.54 -2.32
N ASP A 48 4.25 12.98 -2.41
CA ASP A 48 3.35 13.12 -1.26
C ASP A 48 2.05 12.37 -1.61
N ALA A 49 1.85 11.20 -1.01
CA ALA A 49 0.75 10.34 -1.40
C ALA A 49 -0.60 10.87 -0.94
N PHE A 50 -0.62 11.46 0.25
CA PHE A 50 -1.81 11.86 0.99
C PHE A 50 -1.56 13.21 1.68
N PRO A 51 -1.53 14.32 0.93
CA PRO A 51 -1.20 15.63 1.47
C PRO A 51 -2.12 16.03 2.62
N GLY A 52 -1.54 16.32 3.78
CA GLY A 52 -2.27 16.77 4.97
C GLY A 52 -3.10 15.71 5.69
N VAL A 53 -3.03 14.44 5.26
CA VAL A 53 -3.74 13.33 5.91
C VAL A 53 -2.75 12.54 6.77
N PRO A 54 -2.96 12.41 8.09
CA PRO A 54 -2.10 11.58 8.93
C PRO A 54 -2.28 10.10 8.57
N PHE A 55 -1.22 9.31 8.70
CA PHE A 55 -1.21 7.89 8.34
C PHE A 55 -2.40 7.10 8.91
N ASP A 56 -2.71 7.33 10.19
CA ASP A 56 -3.79 6.65 10.92
C ASP A 56 -5.21 7.03 10.47
N ALA A 57 -5.35 8.05 9.61
CA ALA A 57 -6.63 8.45 9.02
C ALA A 57 -6.81 7.98 7.57
N ILE A 58 -5.80 7.34 6.98
CA ILE A 58 -5.85 6.87 5.59
C ILE A 58 -6.65 5.57 5.56
N SER A 59 -7.67 5.48 4.69
CA SER A 59 -8.42 4.23 4.55
C SER A 59 -7.53 3.11 4.02
N GLY A 60 -7.80 1.87 4.47
CA GLY A 60 -7.03 0.72 4.02
C GLY A 60 -7.09 0.54 2.51
N ARG A 61 -8.26 0.77 1.91
CA ARG A 61 -8.45 0.77 0.45
C ARG A 61 -7.57 1.78 -0.27
N ALA A 62 -7.53 3.03 0.19
CA ALA A 62 -6.72 4.06 -0.45
C ALA A 62 -5.23 3.75 -0.33
N LEU A 63 -4.81 3.22 0.82
CA LEU A 63 -3.41 2.85 1.08
C LEU A 63 -2.94 1.71 0.18
N ILE A 64 -3.66 0.58 0.15
CA ILE A 64 -3.25 -0.57 -0.68
C ILE A 64 -3.31 -0.23 -2.17
N GLN A 65 -4.32 0.52 -2.61
CA GLN A 65 -4.41 1.01 -4.00
C GLN A 65 -3.18 1.83 -4.37
N ARG A 66 -2.77 2.77 -3.50
CA ARG A 66 -1.60 3.61 -3.73
C ARG A 66 -0.33 2.77 -3.85
N PHE A 67 -0.13 1.80 -2.97
CA PHE A 67 1.04 0.92 -3.01
C PHE A 67 1.07 0.08 -4.28
N ILE A 68 -0.06 -0.47 -4.72
CA ILE A 68 -0.17 -1.22 -5.98
C ILE A 68 0.19 -0.33 -7.17
N VAL A 69 -0.39 0.86 -7.26
CA VAL A 69 -0.10 1.82 -8.34
C VAL A 69 1.39 2.15 -8.36
N TRP A 70 1.98 2.47 -7.22
CA TRP A 70 3.41 2.76 -7.15
C TRP A 70 4.29 1.58 -7.54
N TRP A 71 3.94 0.38 -7.07
CA TRP A 71 4.69 -0.82 -7.42
C TRP A 71 4.70 -1.06 -8.94
N ARG A 72 3.59 -0.76 -9.60
CA ARG A 72 3.41 -0.99 -11.04
C ARG A 72 3.93 0.12 -11.94
N THR A 73 3.97 1.35 -11.44
CA THR A 73 4.21 2.53 -12.29
C THR A 73 5.50 3.27 -11.99
N LEU A 74 6.04 3.18 -10.78
CA LEU A 74 7.32 3.81 -10.45
C LEU A 74 8.47 3.02 -11.09
N GLU A 75 9.34 3.74 -11.78
CA GLU A 75 10.57 3.22 -12.36
C GLU A 75 11.75 3.75 -11.54
N PRO A 76 12.43 2.89 -10.74
CA PRO A 76 13.59 3.29 -9.97
C PRO A 76 14.80 3.63 -10.86
N GLU A 77 15.42 4.78 -10.60
CA GLU A 77 16.60 5.28 -11.32
C GLU A 77 17.85 5.31 -10.42
N THR A 78 17.67 5.19 -9.10
CA THR A 78 18.75 5.20 -8.09
C THR A 78 18.69 3.97 -7.18
N PRO A 79 19.81 3.59 -6.52
CA PRO A 79 19.80 2.51 -5.53
C PRO A 79 18.78 2.73 -4.41
N GLN A 80 18.63 3.98 -3.95
CA GLN A 80 17.67 4.34 -2.91
C GLN A 80 16.22 4.14 -3.36
N GLN A 81 15.91 4.52 -4.60
CA GLN A 81 14.60 4.26 -5.20
C GLN A 81 14.34 2.76 -5.39
N ALA A 82 15.37 2.00 -5.77
CA ALA A 82 15.25 0.55 -5.95
C ALA A 82 14.96 -0.16 -4.63
N GLU A 83 15.64 0.25 -3.55
CA GLU A 83 15.40 -0.27 -2.20
C GLU A 83 13.99 0.04 -1.70
N ALA A 84 13.56 1.31 -1.81
CA ALA A 84 12.21 1.70 -1.40
C ALA A 84 11.12 1.00 -2.22
N HIS A 85 11.31 0.89 -3.54
CA HIS A 85 10.38 0.19 -4.43
C HIS A 85 10.28 -1.31 -4.13
N ALA A 86 11.40 -1.95 -3.78
CA ALA A 86 11.45 -3.38 -3.45
C ALA A 86 10.66 -3.75 -2.18
N GLN A 87 10.34 -2.78 -1.31
CA GLN A 87 9.50 -3.01 -0.13
C GLN A 87 8.01 -3.08 -0.44
N LEU A 88 7.55 -2.45 -1.53
CA LEU A 88 6.13 -2.35 -1.87
C LEU A 88 5.42 -3.72 -1.96
N PRO A 89 5.98 -4.77 -2.60
CA PRO A 89 5.33 -6.08 -2.63
C PRO A 89 5.10 -6.68 -1.24
N GLY A 90 6.03 -6.47 -0.30
CA GLY A 90 5.92 -6.95 1.08
C GLY A 90 4.77 -6.25 1.81
N ALA A 91 4.72 -4.92 1.70
CA ALA A 91 3.65 -4.13 2.30
C ALA A 91 2.28 -4.44 1.69
N ILE A 92 2.16 -4.56 0.36
CA ILE A 92 0.91 -4.96 -0.31
C ILE A 92 0.43 -6.32 0.22
N ARG A 93 1.33 -7.30 0.34
CA ARG A 93 0.98 -8.65 0.81
C ARG A 93 0.51 -8.65 2.26
N LEU A 94 1.14 -7.85 3.13
CA LEU A 94 0.72 -7.69 4.51
C LEU A 94 -0.69 -7.11 4.56
N LEU A 95 -0.94 -6.00 3.86
CA LEU A 95 -2.25 -5.34 3.83
C LEU A 95 -3.34 -6.27 3.28
N ASP A 96 -3.07 -7.04 2.22
CA ASP A 96 -4.03 -8.03 1.69
C ASP A 96 -4.29 -9.17 2.69
N THR A 97 -3.27 -9.61 3.43
CA THR A 97 -3.40 -10.65 4.46
C THR A 97 -4.30 -10.18 5.60
N VAL A 98 -4.08 -8.96 6.09
CA VAL A 98 -4.94 -8.34 7.11
C VAL A 98 -6.37 -8.18 6.58
N SER A 99 -6.52 -7.77 5.33
CA SER A 99 -7.84 -7.62 4.69
C SER A 99 -8.59 -8.95 4.60
N ALA A 100 -7.89 -10.04 4.25
CA ALA A 100 -8.46 -11.39 4.22
C ALA A 100 -8.90 -11.86 5.61
N PHE A 101 -8.10 -11.58 6.63
CA PHE A 101 -8.47 -11.91 8.01
C PHE A 101 -9.72 -11.15 8.46
N LEU A 102 -9.83 -9.85 8.15
CA LEU A 102 -11.01 -9.04 8.48
C LEU A 102 -12.27 -9.53 7.75
N GLU A 103 -12.15 -9.88 6.47
CA GLU A 103 -13.24 -10.46 5.67
C GLU A 103 -13.72 -11.80 6.29
N GLU A 104 -12.79 -12.66 6.71
CA GLU A 104 -13.12 -13.91 7.41
C GLU A 104 -13.82 -13.67 8.76
N GLN A 105 -13.40 -12.67 9.53
CA GLN A 105 -14.06 -12.33 10.79
C GLN A 105 -15.48 -11.81 10.58
N ALA A 106 -15.69 -10.97 9.57
CA ALA A 106 -17.01 -10.43 9.25
C ALA A 106 -18.00 -11.51 8.77
N GLY A 107 -17.52 -12.53 8.05
CA GLY A 107 -18.34 -13.66 7.59
C GLY A 107 -18.69 -14.70 8.65
N ARG A 108 -18.12 -14.61 9.86
CA ARG A 108 -18.38 -15.52 11.00
C ARG A 108 -19.39 -14.95 12.02
N GLY A 109 -19.91 -13.74 11.81
CA GLY A 109 -20.97 -13.11 12.61
C GLY A 109 -22.35 -13.26 11.98
#